data_AF-A0A7K3G0C1-F1
#
_entry.id   AF-A0A7K3G0C1-F1
#
_cell.length_a   1.000
_cell.length_b   1.000
_cell.length_c   1.000
_cell.angle_alpha   90.00
_cell.angle_beta   90.00
_cell.angle_gamma   90.00
#
_symmetry.space_group_name_H-M   'P 1'
#
loop_
_entity.id
_entity.type
_entity.pdbx_description
1 polymer ?
#
loop_
_entity_poly.entity_id
_entity_poly.type
_entity_poly.pdbx_seq_one_letter_code
_entity_poly.pdbx_strand_id
1 'polypeptide(L)'
;IINIDQSPIGRTPRSNPATYTGLFTVVRDMFAGLEDSKVRGYSPGRFSFNVSGGRCETCEGDGILKIEMHFLPDVYVTCDVCKG
;
A
#
# COMPACT_ATOMS: atom_id res chain seq x y z
N ILE A 1 -21.10 -20.15 10.39
CA ILE A 1 -20.49 -20.82 9.21
C ILE A 1 -19.34 -19.93 8.77
N ILE A 2 -18.12 -20.46 8.70
CA ILE A 2 -16.97 -19.77 8.11
C ILE A 2 -16.87 -20.30 6.67
N ASN A 3 -16.89 -19.42 5.69
CA ASN A 3 -16.74 -19.78 4.28
C ASN A 3 -15.37 -19.29 3.80
N ILE A 4 -14.62 -20.19 3.17
CA ILE A 4 -13.29 -19.93 2.62
C ILE A 4 -13.34 -20.37 1.16
N ASP A 5 -13.10 -19.44 0.25
CA ASP A 5 -13.16 -19.67 -1.19
C ASP A 5 -11.92 -19.10 -1.91
N GLN A 6 -11.96 -19.13 -3.24
CA GLN A 6 -10.89 -18.63 -4.12
C GLN A 6 -11.19 -17.24 -4.66
N SER A 7 -12.16 -16.52 -4.08
CA SER A 7 -12.40 -15.14 -4.49
C SER A 7 -11.15 -14.30 -4.21
N PRO A 8 -10.83 -13.33 -5.09
CA PRO A 8 -9.66 -12.50 -4.91
C PRO A 8 -9.77 -11.68 -3.62
N ILE A 9 -8.68 -11.61 -2.87
CA ILE A 9 -8.55 -10.85 -1.61
C ILE A 9 -8.89 -9.36 -1.82
N GLY A 10 -8.54 -8.83 -2.99
CA GLY A 10 -8.92 -7.50 -3.44
C GLY A 10 -8.73 -7.41 -4.96
N ARG A 11 -9.35 -6.40 -5.57
CA ARG A 11 -9.26 -6.13 -7.02
C ARG A 11 -8.27 -5.02 -7.36
N THR A 12 -7.61 -4.46 -6.36
CA THR A 12 -6.66 -3.35 -6.51
C THR A 12 -5.29 -3.75 -5.94
N PRO A 13 -4.19 -3.12 -6.41
CA PRO A 13 -2.85 -3.34 -5.87
C PRO A 13 -2.72 -2.99 -4.37
N ARG A 14 -3.66 -2.24 -3.81
CA ARG A 14 -3.68 -1.82 -2.40
C ARG A 14 -3.97 -2.95 -1.43
N SER A 15 -4.58 -4.05 -1.89
CA SER A 15 -4.83 -5.22 -1.06
C SER A 15 -3.68 -6.20 -1.20
N ASN A 16 -3.00 -6.47 -0.09
CA ASN A 16 -1.99 -7.51 0.02
C ASN A 16 -2.21 -8.37 1.28
N PRO A 17 -1.49 -9.50 1.45
CA PRO A 17 -1.68 -10.36 2.61
C PRO A 17 -1.50 -9.64 3.96
N ALA A 18 -0.59 -8.67 4.04
CA ALA A 18 -0.31 -7.95 5.28
C ALA A 18 -1.46 -6.98 5.66
N THR A 19 -2.09 -6.33 4.68
CA THR A 19 -3.28 -5.50 4.93
C THR A 19 -4.51 -6.36 5.21
N TYR A 20 -4.65 -7.49 4.51
CA TYR A 20 -5.81 -8.37 4.68
C TYR A 20 -5.84 -9.06 6.04
N THR A 21 -4.69 -9.51 6.54
CA THR A 21 -4.57 -10.15 7.85
C THR A 21 -4.49 -9.16 9.01
N GLY A 22 -4.36 -7.86 8.74
CA GLY A 22 -4.14 -6.82 9.74
C GLY A 22 -2.71 -6.73 10.28
N LEU A 23 -1.81 -7.62 9.86
CA LEU A 23 -0.39 -7.61 10.23
C LEU A 23 0.26 -6.24 9.99
N PHE A 24 -0.10 -5.58 8.88
CA PHE A 24 0.49 -4.30 8.51
C PHE A 24 0.17 -3.18 9.51
N THR A 25 -0.91 -3.28 10.29
CA THR A 25 -1.17 -2.33 11.37
C THR A 25 -0.11 -2.42 12.47
N VAL A 26 0.20 -3.63 12.91
CA VAL A 26 1.24 -3.86 13.94
C VAL A 26 2.60 -3.36 13.47
N VAL A 27 2.93 -3.60 12.20
CA VAL A 27 4.17 -3.08 11.60
C VAL A 27 4.21 -1.55 11.63
N ARG A 28 3.14 -0.87 11.17
CA ARG A 28 3.09 0.60 11.18
C ARG A 28 3.20 1.19 12.59
N ASP A 29 2.57 0.56 13.57
CA ASP A 29 2.65 0.97 14.98
C ASP A 29 4.08 0.82 15.53
N MET A 30 4.76 -0.27 15.19
CA MET A 30 6.17 -0.48 15.54
C MET A 30 7.07 0.60 14.93
N PHE A 31 6.89 0.93 13.65
CA PHE A 31 7.66 1.99 12.99
C PHE A 31 7.40 3.38 13.57
N ALA A 32 6.15 3.67 13.95
CA ALA A 32 5.83 4.92 14.67
C ALA A 32 6.43 4.98 16.07
N GLY A 33 6.75 3.83 16.68
CA GLY A 33 7.40 3.74 17.98
C GLY A 33 8.90 4.02 17.99
N LEU A 34 9.57 4.07 16.84
CA LEU A 34 11.00 4.37 16.72
C LEU A 34 11.31 5.81 17.17
N GLU A 35 12.48 6.02 17.76
CA GLU A 35 12.88 7.34 18.29
C GLU A 35 12.89 8.42 17.19
N ASP A 36 13.46 8.10 16.02
CA ASP A 36 13.45 9.00 14.86
C ASP A 36 12.04 9.38 14.41
N SER A 37 11.09 8.44 14.46
CA SER A 37 9.70 8.69 14.14
C SER A 37 9.06 9.66 15.14
N LYS A 38 9.33 9.48 16.44
CA LYS A 38 8.82 10.38 17.48
C LYS A 38 9.37 11.79 17.35
N VAL A 39 10.67 11.93 17.14
CA VAL A 39 11.34 13.23 16.96
C VAL A 39 10.75 13.98 15.75
N ARG A 40 10.37 13.25 14.69
CA ARG A 40 9.76 13.82 13.48
C ARG A 40 8.23 13.97 13.57
N GLY A 41 7.60 13.55 14.67
CA GLY A 41 6.15 13.59 14.86
C GLY A 41 5.38 12.64 13.94
N TYR A 42 6.00 11.53 13.51
CA TYR A 42 5.37 10.55 12.62
C TYR A 42 4.41 9.64 13.38
N SER A 43 3.16 9.61 12.93
CA SER A 43 2.13 8.67 13.38
C SER A 43 2.12 7.40 12.51
N PRO A 44 1.41 6.33 12.90
CA PRO A 44 1.25 5.13 12.07
C PRO A 44 0.66 5.40 10.68
N GLY A 45 -0.02 6.53 10.50
CA GLY A 45 -0.52 6.98 9.20
C GLY A 45 0.59 7.33 8.22
N ARG A 46 1.73 7.83 8.70
CA ARG A 46 2.92 8.14 7.87
C ARG A 46 3.47 6.91 7.16
N PHE A 47 3.33 5.72 7.77
CA PHE A 47 3.80 4.46 7.23
C PHE A 47 2.72 3.70 6.45
N SER A 48 1.58 4.34 6.21
CA SER A 48 0.51 3.79 5.38
C SER A 48 0.69 4.24 3.93
N PHE A 49 0.67 3.29 3.00
CA PHE A 49 0.57 3.61 1.58
C PHE A 49 -0.85 4.03 1.16
N ASN A 50 -1.86 3.79 2.00
CA ASN A 50 -3.27 4.10 1.70
C ASN A 50 -3.69 5.54 2.05
N VAL A 51 -2.84 6.29 2.77
CA VAL A 51 -3.15 7.65 3.24
C VAL A 51 -2.05 8.60 2.79
N SER A 52 -2.43 9.81 2.40
CA SER A 52 -1.49 10.85 2.00
C SER A 52 -0.54 11.25 3.15
N GLY A 53 0.63 11.73 2.78
CA GLY A 53 1.62 12.30 3.71
C GLY A 53 2.89 11.48 3.90
N GLY A 54 2.86 10.17 3.67
CA GLY A 54 4.08 9.33 3.67
C GLY A 54 4.18 8.31 2.54
N ARG A 55 3.10 8.10 1.79
CA ARG A 55 3.11 7.34 0.54
C ARG A 55 3.80 8.10 -0.60
N CYS A 56 4.14 7.40 -1.66
CA CYS A 56 4.51 8.05 -2.91
C CYS A 56 3.27 8.70 -3.53
N GLU A 57 3.24 10.02 -3.69
CA GLU A 57 2.09 10.70 -4.28
C GLU A 57 1.98 10.50 -5.80
N THR A 58 3.08 10.15 -6.48
CA THR A 58 3.06 9.89 -7.94
C THR A 58 2.24 8.66 -8.31
N CYS A 59 2.36 7.56 -7.53
CA CYS A 59 1.55 6.35 -7.72
C CYS A 59 0.46 6.20 -6.65
N GLU A 60 0.23 7.25 -5.86
CA GLU A 60 -0.70 7.24 -4.71
C GLU A 60 -0.53 6.05 -3.75
N GLY A 61 0.69 5.54 -3.62
CA GLY A 61 1.04 4.41 -2.76
C GLY A 61 0.86 3.02 -3.38
N ASP A 62 0.44 2.90 -4.65
CA ASP A 62 0.26 1.60 -5.30
C ASP A 62 1.59 0.94 -5.69
N GLY A 63 2.68 1.71 -5.79
CA GLY A 63 4.02 1.25 -6.23
C GLY A 63 4.11 0.92 -7.73
N ILE A 64 2.97 0.79 -8.38
CA ILE A 64 2.80 0.59 -9.82
C ILE A 64 1.84 1.64 -10.39
N LEU A 65 2.00 1.95 -11.66
CA LEU A 65 1.13 2.82 -12.43
C LEU A 65 0.35 1.97 -13.43
N LYS A 66 -0.96 2.21 -13.53
CA LYS A 66 -1.82 1.58 -14.51
C LYS A 66 -1.85 2.44 -15.78
N ILE A 67 -1.41 1.89 -16.90
CA ILE A 67 -1.46 2.53 -18.21
C ILE A 67 -2.67 1.95 -18.94
N GLU A 68 -3.66 2.80 -19.21
CA GLU A 68 -4.85 2.42 -19.95
C GLU A 68 -4.56 2.33 -21.45
N MET A 69 -4.95 1.20 -22.04
CA MET A 69 -4.68 0.90 -23.44
C MET A 69 -6.01 0.83 -24.20
N HIS A 70 -6.11 1.51 -25.33
CA HIS A 70 -7.39 1.60 -26.06
C HIS A 70 -7.89 0.27 -26.64
N PHE A 71 -6.98 -0.64 -27.00
CA PHE A 71 -7.32 -1.90 -27.70
C PHE A 71 -6.72 -3.15 -27.04
N LEU A 72 -5.86 -2.96 -26.05
CA LEU A 72 -5.18 -4.04 -25.34
C LEU A 72 -5.58 -3.99 -23.87
N PRO A 73 -5.37 -5.09 -23.11
CA PRO A 73 -5.50 -5.04 -21.66
C PRO A 73 -4.56 -3.98 -21.08
N ASP A 74 -5.01 -3.34 -20.01
CA ASP A 74 -4.22 -2.36 -19.28
C ASP A 74 -2.92 -2.98 -18.76
N VAL A 75 -1.85 -2.20 -18.80
CA VAL A 75 -0.52 -2.64 -18.37
C VAL A 75 -0.17 -1.96 -17.06
N TYR A 76 0.44 -2.70 -16.15
CA TYR A 76 0.98 -2.18 -14.91
C TYR A 76 2.50 -2.04 -15.04
N VAL A 77 3.01 -0.83 -14.82
CA VAL A 77 4.44 -0.55 -14.82
C VAL A 77 4.87 -0.12 -13.42
N THR A 78 6.09 -0.48 -13.01
CA THR A 78 6.64 0.01 -11.75
C THR A 78 6.75 1.53 -11.76
N CYS A 79 6.36 2.18 -10.66
CA CYS A 79 6.50 3.62 -10.50
C CYS A 79 7.98 4.00 -10.56
N ASP A 80 8.34 4.97 -11.41
CA ASP A 80 9.70 5.43 -11.63
C ASP A 80 10.26 6.24 -10.44
N VAL A 81 9.38 6.93 -9.71
CA VAL A 81 9.73 7.76 -8.56
C VAL A 81 10.08 6.92 -7.32
N CYS A 82 9.23 5.97 -6.94
CA CYS A 82 9.47 5.12 -5.76
C CYS A 82 10.15 3.79 -6.07
N LYS A 83 10.18 3.38 -7.35
CA LYS A 83 10.74 2.10 -7.84
C LYS A 83 10.05 0.85 -7.26
N GLY A 84 8.75 0.97 -6.97
CA GLY A 84 7.95 -0.05 -6.27
C GLY A 84 7.73 0.36 -4.84
#